data_AF-A0A839VZM3-F1
#
_entry.id   AF-A0A839VZM3-F1
#
_cell.length_a   1.000
_cell.length_b   1.000
_cell.length_c   1.000
_cell.angle_alpha   90.00
_cell.angle_beta   90.00
_cell.angle_gamma   90.00
#
_symmetry.space_group_name_H-M   'P 1'
#
loop_
_entity.id
_entity.type
_entity.pdbx_description
1 polymer ?
#
loop_
_entity_poly.entity_id
_entity_poly.type
_entity_poly.pdbx_seq_one_letter_code
_entity_poly.pdbx_strand_id
1 'polypeptide(L)' 'MDASESFAASYEEARTKFLEAAAAVKADIEHVNNRHRGPSGEALATDVAWLGPRDAELVPVSRTELRLG' A
#
# COMPACT_ATOMS: atom_id res chain seq x y z
N MET A 1 -5.26 1.08 -23.32
CA MET A 1 -4.98 1.38 -21.90
C MET A 1 -3.55 1.83 -21.84
N ASP A 2 -3.31 3.08 -21.48
CA ASP A 2 -1.96 3.61 -21.29
C ASP A 2 -1.47 3.16 -19.92
N ALA A 3 -0.25 2.60 -19.84
CA ALA A 3 0.29 2.10 -18.58
C ALA A 3 0.37 3.21 -17.52
N SER A 4 0.53 4.47 -17.93
CA SER A 4 0.60 5.63 -17.05
C SER A 4 -0.65 5.82 -16.18
N GLU A 5 -1.84 5.43 -16.68
CA GLU A 5 -3.09 5.53 -15.91
C GLU A 5 -3.14 4.59 -14.70
N SER A 6 -2.29 3.55 -14.70
CA SER A 6 -2.19 2.59 -13.58
C SER A 6 -1.27 3.07 -12.46
N PHE A 7 -0.56 4.19 -12.66
CA PHE A 7 0.35 4.77 -11.67
C PHE A 7 -0.22 6.08 -11.13
N ALA A 8 0.00 6.34 -9.85
CA ALA A 8 -0.31 7.66 -9.28
C ALA A 8 0.66 8.71 -9.82
N ALA A 9 0.21 9.97 -9.90
CA ALA A 9 1.02 11.06 -10.40
C ALA A 9 2.07 11.55 -9.39
N SER A 10 1.90 11.20 -8.11
CA SER A 10 2.82 11.55 -7.03
C SER A 10 2.91 10.47 -5.95
N TYR A 11 3.97 10.54 -5.15
CA TYR A 11 4.14 9.69 -3.96
C TYR A 11 2.98 9.89 -2.97
N GLU A 12 2.57 11.14 -2.72
CA GLU A 12 1.48 11.45 -1.78
C GLU A 12 0.16 10.82 -2.24
N GLU A 13 -0.16 10.93 -3.53
CA GLU A 13 -1.34 10.31 -4.11
C GLU A 13 -1.26 8.78 -4.04
N ALA A 14 -0.11 8.19 -4.38
CA ALA A 14 0.11 6.74 -4.28
C ALA A 14 -0.11 6.23 -2.85
N ARG A 15 0.48 6.94 -1.88
CA ARG A 15 0.39 6.62 -0.46
C ARG A 15 -1.05 6.71 0.05
N THR A 16 -1.75 7.79 -0.31
CA THR A 16 -3.15 7.99 0.08
C THR A 16 -4.03 6.84 -0.43
N LYS A 17 -3.91 6.48 -1.72
CA LYS A 17 -4.65 5.36 -2.31
C LYS A 17 -4.35 4.04 -1.61
N PHE A 18 -3.10 3.77 -1.26
CA PHE A 18 -2.73 2.56 -0.50
C PHE A 18 -3.37 2.52 0.88
N LEU A 19 -3.28 3.63 1.64
CA LEU A 19 -3.83 3.71 3.00
C LEU A 19 -5.36 3.61 3.01
N GLU A 20 -6.04 4.23 2.05
CA GLU A 20 -7.49 4.11 1.87
C GLU A 20 -7.90 2.65 1.59
N ALA A 21 -7.19 1.97 0.70
CA ALA A 21 -7.45 0.57 0.38
C ALA A 21 -7.20 -0.35 1.58
N ALA A 22 -6.11 -0.13 2.33
CA ALA A 22 -5.79 -0.89 3.55
C ALA A 22 -6.82 -0.65 4.66
N ALA A 23 -7.26 0.60 4.84
CA ALA A 23 -8.30 0.95 5.80
C ALA A 23 -9.66 0.34 5.43
N ALA A 24 -10.00 0.29 4.14
CA ALA A 24 -11.25 -0.30 3.66
C ALA A 24 -11.39 -1.79 4.03
N VAL A 25 -10.27 -2.52 4.10
CA VAL A 25 -10.22 -3.93 4.53
C VAL A 25 -9.92 -4.09 6.03
N LYS A 26 -9.86 -2.98 6.78
CA LYS A 26 -9.53 -2.95 8.22
C LYS A 26 -8.21 -3.66 8.53
N ALA A 27 -7.20 -3.48 7.66
CA ALA A 27 -5.86 -3.96 7.93
C ALA A 27 -5.28 -3.27 9.17
N ASP A 28 -4.39 -3.98 9.87
CA ASP A 28 -3.55 -3.37 10.89
C ASP A 28 -2.37 -2.68 10.20
N ILE A 29 -2.30 -1.35 10.31
CA ILE A 29 -1.38 -0.52 9.53
C ILE A 29 -0.24 -0.04 10.42
N GLU A 30 0.99 -0.34 10.01
CA GLU A 30 2.20 0.19 10.62
C GLU A 30 2.87 1.21 9.68
N HIS A 31 3.34 2.32 10.25
CA HIS A 31 4.01 3.39 9.52
C HIS A 31 5.46 3.53 9.98
N VAL A 32 6.41 3.22 9.11
CA VAL A 32 7.83 3.48 9.36
C VAL A 32 8.23 4.78 8.67
N ASN A 33 8.22 5.87 9.43
CA ASN A 33 8.55 7.19 8.91
C ASN A 33 10.03 7.30 8.54
N ASN A 34 10.30 7.85 7.35
CA ASN A 34 11.64 8.23 6.95
C ASN A 34 12.01 9.57 7.61
N ARG A 35 13.27 9.67 8.07
CA ARG A 35 13.81 10.91 8.64
C ARG A 35 14.03 11.98 7.57
N HIS A 36 14.22 11.58 6.31
CA HIS A 36 14.40 12.46 5.18
C HIS A 36 13.06 12.79 4.51
N ARG A 37 13.01 13.96 3.87
CA ARG A 37 11.90 14.41 3.06
C ARG A 37 12.09 14.01 1.61
N GLY A 38 10.99 13.91 0.87
CA GLY A 38 11.02 13.71 -0.56
C GLY A 38 11.45 14.97 -1.33
N PRO A 39 11.60 14.88 -2.66
CA PRO A 39 12.08 15.97 -3.50
C PRO A 39 11.22 17.25 -3.44
N SER A 40 9.94 17.14 -3.09
CA SER A 40 9.02 18.25 -2.91
C SER A 40 8.85 18.67 -1.45
N GLY A 41 9.65 18.11 -0.53
CA GLY A 41 9.60 18.38 0.90
C GLY A 41 8.57 17.54 1.68
N GLU A 42 7.91 16.60 1.01
CA GLU A 42 6.89 15.73 1.58
C GLU A 42 7.45 14.72 2.58
N ALA A 43 6.62 14.28 3.52
CA ALA A 43 6.99 13.24 4.47
C ALA A 43 6.96 11.86 3.79
N LEU A 44 8.11 11.19 3.78
CA LEU A 44 8.21 9.82 3.28
C LEU A 44 8.02 8.82 4.43
N ALA A 45 7.38 7.71 4.14
CA ALA A 45 7.34 6.54 5.01
C ALA A 45 7.16 5.26 4.18
N THR A 46 7.43 4.14 4.83
CA THR A 46 7.01 2.81 4.39
C THR A 46 5.78 2.42 5.20
N ASP A 47 4.68 2.15 4.51
CA ASP A 47 3.45 1.68 5.14
C ASP A 47 3.32 0.16 4.97
N VAL A 48 2.95 -0.53 6.04
CA VAL A 48 2.73 -1.98 6.06
C VAL A 48 1.28 -2.23 6.46
N ALA A 49 0.51 -2.85 5.57
CA ALA A 49 -0.85 -3.29 5.86
C ALA A 49 -0.84 -4.79 6.17
N TRP A 50 -1.14 -5.15 7.41
CA TRP A 50 -1.26 -6.54 7.84
C TRP A 50 -2.71 -6.99 7.82
N LEU A 51 -3.01 -8.04 7.05
CA LEU A 51 -4.34 -8.63 6.95
C LEU A 51 -4.36 -9.99 7.66
N GLY A 52 -5.25 -10.13 8.64
CA GLY A 52 -5.41 -11.36 9.42
C GLY A 52 -4.65 -11.35 10.76
N PRO A 53 -4.63 -12.49 11.47
CA PRO A 53 -4.00 -12.59 12.79
C PRO A 53 -2.48 -12.33 12.74
N ARG A 54 -1.95 -11.66 13.75
CA ARG A 54 -0.49 -11.38 13.88
C ARG A 54 0.31 -12.63 14.24
N ASP A 55 -0.34 -13.62 14.84
CA ASP A 55 0.19 -14.89 15.30
C ASP A 55 -0.11 -16.06 14.34
N ALA A 56 -0.43 -15.75 13.08
CA ALA A 56 -0.65 -16.78 12.07
C ALA A 56 0.62 -17.62 11.84
N GLU A 57 0.51 -18.95 11.97
CA GLU A 57 1.63 -19.88 11.75
C GLU A 57 2.12 -19.91 10.29
N LEU A 58 1.25 -19.51 9.35
CA LEU A 58 1.54 -19.42 7.92
C LEU A 58 0.94 -18.13 7.36
N VAL A 59 1.71 -17.40 6.56
CA VAL A 59 1.24 -16.23 5.82
C VAL A 59 0.92 -16.67 4.39
N PRO A 60 -0.38 -16.81 4.02
CA PRO A 60 -0.74 -17.19 2.67
C PRO A 60 -0.42 -16.06 1.69
N VAL A 61 0.43 -16.34 0.70
CA VAL A 61 0.69 -15.42 -0.42
C VAL A 61 -0.28 -15.76 -1.55
N SER A 62 -1.36 -14.98 -1.68
CA SER A 62 -2.30 -15.13 -2.79
C SER A 62 -1.88 -14.25 -3.96
N ARG A 63 -1.65 -14.86 -5.13
CA ARG A 63 -1.60 -14.14 -6.40
C ARG A 63 -2.97 -14.24 -7.05
N THR A 64 -3.70 -13.13 -7.12
CA THR A 64 -4.99 -13.10 -7.81
C THR A 64 -4.75 -13.02 -9.32
N GLU A 65 -5.04 -14.11 -10.03
CA GLU A 65 -5.19 -14.08 -11.48
C GLU A 65 -6.63 -13.70 -11.82
N LEU A 66 -6.81 -12.54 -12.47
CA LEU A 66 -8.09 -12.17 -13.06
C LEU A 66 -8.40 -13.15 -14.20
N ARG A 67 -9.33 -14.08 -13.97
CA ARG A 67 -9.98 -14.81 -15.06
C ARG A 67 -10.96 -13.86 -15.74
N LEU A 68 -10.58 -13.36 -16.91
CA LEU A 68 -11.51 -12.75 -17.86
C LEU A 68 -12.38 -13.88 -18.43
N GLY A 69 -13.69 -13.79 -18.20
CA GLY A 69 -14.70 -14.65 -18.80
C GLY A 69 -15.11 -14.19 -20.19
#